data_AF-B6CPH5-F1
#
_entry.id   AF-B6CPH5-F1
#
_cell.length_a   1.000
_cell.length_b   1.000
_cell.length_c   1.000
_cell.angle_alpha   90.00
_cell.angle_beta   90.00
_cell.angle_gamma   90.00
#
_symmetry.space_group_name_H-M   'P 1'
#
loop_
_entity.id
_entity.type
_entity.pdbx_description
1 polymer ?
#
loop_
_entity_poly.entity_id
_entity_poly.type
_entity_poly.pdbx_seq_one_letter_code
_entity_poly.pdbx_strand_id
1 'polypeptide(L)'
;CMALLDAGDTVLGMSLSEGGHLTHGSHVNFSGKTYNAVQYGLDKETGEIDYAQVEALAKEHKPKMIIGGFSAYSGIVDWAKFREIADSVGAYLLVDMAHVAGLVAAGVYPNPLPHAHVVTTTTHKTLAGPRSGLILSSCGDEAIYKKLNSSVFPGNQGGPLCHVIAAKAVAFKEALQPEFKAYQQQVVA
;
A
#
# COMPACT_ATOMS: atom_id res chain seq x y z
N CYS A 1 -9.01 2.44 -1.17
CA CYS A 1 -9.70 1.50 -0.26
C CYS A 1 -11.14 1.96 -0.10
N MET A 2 -12.13 1.24 -0.66
CA MET A 2 -13.55 1.64 -0.63
C MET A 2 -14.13 1.75 0.79
N ALA A 3 -13.47 1.17 1.79
CA ALA A 3 -13.90 1.28 3.18
C ALA A 3 -13.79 2.70 3.77
N LEU A 4 -12.88 3.51 3.22
CA LEU A 4 -12.51 4.83 3.78
C LEU A 4 -12.72 5.99 2.80
N LEU A 5 -13.21 5.68 1.61
CA LEU A 5 -13.38 6.61 0.50
C LEU A 5 -14.77 6.43 -0.10
N ASP A 6 -15.41 7.54 -0.42
CA ASP A 6 -16.62 7.59 -1.23
C ASP A 6 -16.27 7.88 -2.70
N ALA A 7 -17.21 7.62 -3.61
CA ALA A 7 -17.02 7.95 -5.02
C ALA A 7 -16.86 9.47 -5.19
N GLY A 8 -15.89 9.88 -6.01
CA GLY A 8 -15.54 11.29 -6.19
C GLY A 8 -14.55 11.86 -5.16
N ASP A 9 -14.25 11.14 -4.06
CA ASP A 9 -13.20 11.57 -3.14
C ASP A 9 -11.85 11.70 -3.85
N THR A 10 -11.04 12.67 -3.42
CA THR A 10 -9.70 12.87 -3.96
C THR A 10 -8.70 11.89 -3.37
N VAL A 11 -7.91 11.25 -4.23
CA VAL A 11 -6.77 10.39 -3.85
C VAL A 11 -5.48 10.92 -4.45
N LEU A 12 -4.39 10.86 -3.69
CA LEU A 12 -3.06 11.24 -4.14
C LEU A 12 -2.17 9.99 -4.19
N GLY A 13 -1.73 9.59 -5.39
CA GLY A 13 -0.93 8.39 -5.60
C GLY A 13 0.24 8.61 -6.55
N MET A 14 1.18 7.66 -6.59
CA MET A 14 2.33 7.75 -7.48
C MET A 14 1.92 7.55 -8.94
N SER A 15 2.47 8.38 -9.83
CA SER A 15 2.19 8.30 -11.27
C SER A 15 2.63 6.96 -11.86
N LEU A 16 1.82 6.41 -12.79
CA LEU A 16 2.15 5.14 -13.45
C LEU A 16 3.46 5.21 -14.23
N SER A 17 3.72 6.36 -14.88
CA SER A 17 4.95 6.60 -15.66
C SER A 17 6.21 6.65 -14.82
N GLU A 18 6.09 6.92 -13.52
CA GLU A 18 7.23 7.07 -12.63
C GLU A 18 7.34 5.93 -11.61
N GLY A 19 6.53 4.87 -11.75
CA GLY A 19 6.68 3.64 -10.96
C GLY A 19 5.50 3.27 -10.07
N GLY A 20 4.42 4.05 -10.09
CA GLY A 20 3.16 3.74 -9.42
C GLY A 20 2.46 2.50 -9.99
N HIS A 21 1.39 2.05 -9.33
CA HIS A 21 0.55 0.94 -9.81
C HIS A 21 -0.75 1.45 -10.43
N LEU A 22 -1.37 0.66 -11.31
CA LEU A 22 -2.65 1.00 -11.95
C LEU A 22 -3.75 1.37 -10.92
N THR A 23 -3.77 0.69 -9.77
CA THR A 23 -4.77 0.91 -8.70
C THR A 23 -4.51 2.15 -7.85
N HIS A 24 -3.47 2.93 -8.13
CA HIS A 24 -3.12 4.15 -7.40
C HIS A 24 -3.71 5.41 -8.06
N GLY A 25 -4.76 5.23 -8.88
CA GLY A 25 -5.49 6.34 -9.51
C GLY A 25 -5.33 6.46 -11.02
N SER A 26 -4.76 5.46 -11.70
CA SER A 26 -4.69 5.48 -13.17
C SER A 26 -6.08 5.54 -13.80
N HIS A 27 -6.28 6.44 -14.78
CA HIS A 27 -7.57 6.72 -15.42
C HIS A 27 -8.21 5.49 -16.12
N VAL A 28 -7.40 4.50 -16.52
CA VAL A 28 -7.91 3.25 -17.11
C VAL A 28 -8.42 2.26 -16.07
N ASN A 29 -7.96 2.38 -14.83
CA ASN A 29 -8.32 1.51 -13.71
C ASN A 29 -9.62 1.99 -13.03
N PHE A 30 -10.30 1.08 -12.31
CA PHE A 30 -11.48 1.46 -11.52
C PHE A 30 -11.16 2.60 -10.54
N SER A 31 -9.96 2.61 -9.94
CA SER A 31 -9.58 3.66 -8.99
C SER A 31 -9.58 5.06 -9.62
N GLY A 32 -9.09 5.20 -10.86
CA GLY A 32 -9.11 6.49 -11.55
C GLY A 32 -10.45 6.82 -12.21
N LYS A 33 -11.36 5.85 -12.33
CA LYS A 33 -12.75 6.06 -12.79
C LYS A 33 -13.70 6.43 -11.66
N THR A 34 -13.42 5.96 -10.44
CA THR A 34 -14.29 6.14 -9.27
C THR A 34 -13.89 7.34 -8.41
N TYR A 35 -12.59 7.63 -8.30
CA TYR A 35 -12.07 8.71 -7.44
C TYR A 35 -11.48 9.84 -8.29
N ASN A 36 -11.38 11.03 -7.71
CA ASN A 36 -10.60 12.12 -8.30
C ASN A 36 -9.11 11.87 -8.03
N ALA A 37 -8.39 11.35 -9.01
CA ALA A 37 -6.99 10.95 -8.83
C ALA A 37 -6.03 12.10 -9.16
N VAL A 38 -5.26 12.53 -8.16
CA VAL A 38 -4.09 13.40 -8.29
C VAL A 38 -2.85 12.52 -8.22
N GLN A 39 -1.80 12.88 -8.98
CA GLN A 39 -0.60 12.07 -9.09
C GLN A 39 0.63 12.86 -8.63
N TYR A 40 1.49 12.22 -7.83
CA TYR A 40 2.84 12.70 -7.53
C TYR A 40 3.89 11.85 -8.26
N GLY A 41 5.10 12.37 -8.36
CA GLY A 41 6.18 11.79 -9.14
C GLY A 41 7.50 11.64 -8.39
N LEU A 42 8.56 11.49 -9.19
CA LEU A 42 9.93 11.43 -8.72
C LEU A 42 10.63 12.76 -9.00
N ASP A 43 11.63 13.06 -8.19
CA ASP A 43 12.65 14.04 -8.54
C ASP A 43 13.43 13.48 -9.75
N LYS A 44 13.51 14.28 -10.83
CA LYS A 44 14.10 13.84 -12.09
C LYS A 44 15.63 13.71 -12.05
N GLU A 45 16.27 14.41 -11.11
CA GLU A 45 17.72 14.40 -10.96
C GLU A 45 18.16 13.25 -10.06
N THR A 46 17.45 13.00 -8.95
CA THR A 46 17.81 11.96 -7.99
C THR A 46 17.13 10.61 -8.26
N GLY A 47 15.98 10.62 -8.93
CA GLY A 47 15.13 9.43 -9.09
C GLY A 47 14.42 9.01 -7.80
N GLU A 48 14.44 9.84 -6.75
CA GLU A 48 13.75 9.60 -5.48
C GLU A 48 12.33 10.18 -5.48
N ILE A 49 11.47 9.74 -4.57
CA ILE A 49 10.14 10.34 -4.42
C ILE A 49 10.28 11.82 -4.07
N ASP A 50 9.62 12.69 -4.83
CA ASP A 50 9.60 14.12 -4.53
C ASP A 50 8.59 14.41 -3.41
N TYR A 51 9.03 14.26 -2.16
CA TYR A 51 8.18 14.49 -0.99
C TYR A 51 7.71 15.96 -0.87
N ALA A 52 8.45 16.92 -1.43
CA ALA A 52 8.04 18.32 -1.46
C ALA A 52 6.85 18.51 -2.41
N GLN A 53 6.87 17.86 -3.57
CA GLN A 53 5.72 17.82 -4.47
C GLN A 53 4.54 17.09 -3.83
N VAL A 54 4.76 15.95 -3.15
CA VAL A 54 3.70 15.24 -2.41
C VAL A 54 3.02 16.19 -1.41
N GLU A 55 3.81 16.96 -0.63
CA GLU A 55 3.30 17.92 0.35
C GLU A 55 2.53 19.08 -0.32
N ALA A 56 3.07 19.64 -1.40
CA ALA A 56 2.42 20.72 -2.15
C ALA A 56 1.05 20.28 -2.70
N LEU A 57 1.01 19.13 -3.38
CA LEU A 57 -0.22 18.54 -3.94
C LEU A 57 -1.22 18.18 -2.84
N ALA A 58 -0.75 17.67 -1.69
CA ALA A 58 -1.62 17.37 -0.57
C ALA A 58 -2.30 18.63 -0.03
N LYS A 59 -1.56 19.73 0.13
CA LYS A 59 -2.11 21.02 0.60
C LYS A 59 -3.07 21.65 -0.40
N GLU A 60 -2.75 21.57 -1.69
CA GLU A 60 -3.57 22.11 -2.77
C GLU A 60 -4.90 21.36 -2.92
N HIS A 61 -4.84 20.03 -3.05
CA HIS A 61 -5.99 19.21 -3.40
C HIS A 61 -6.72 18.60 -2.21
N LYS A 62 -6.14 18.65 -1.01
CA LYS A 62 -6.69 18.11 0.25
C LYS A 62 -7.25 16.70 0.07
N PRO A 63 -6.42 15.73 -0.37
CA PRO A 63 -6.89 14.38 -0.65
C PRO A 63 -7.47 13.73 0.61
N LYS A 64 -8.48 12.88 0.43
CA LYS A 64 -8.98 12.05 1.52
C LYS A 64 -8.00 10.92 1.87
N MET A 65 -7.19 10.51 0.89
CA MET A 65 -6.18 9.45 1.05
C MET A 65 -4.93 9.73 0.23
N ILE A 66 -3.78 9.52 0.86
CA ILE A 66 -2.46 9.48 0.21
C ILE A 66 -2.02 8.00 0.13
N ILE A 67 -1.54 7.58 -1.04
CA ILE A 67 -1.12 6.21 -1.33
C ILE A 67 0.40 6.17 -1.46
N GLY A 68 1.09 5.58 -0.48
CA GLY A 68 2.55 5.44 -0.46
C GLY A 68 3.02 4.04 -0.85
N GLY A 69 2.81 3.65 -2.11
CA GLY A 69 3.22 2.34 -2.64
C GLY A 69 3.60 2.41 -4.11
N PHE A 70 4.24 1.35 -4.63
CA PHE A 70 4.83 1.37 -5.96
C PHE A 70 4.90 -0.03 -6.59
N SER A 71 5.10 -0.06 -7.92
CA SER A 71 5.40 -1.26 -8.71
C SER A 71 6.82 -1.28 -9.25
N ALA A 72 7.35 -0.11 -9.63
CA ALA A 72 8.65 0.03 -10.29
C ALA A 72 9.41 1.25 -9.73
N TYR A 73 9.80 1.15 -8.47
CA TYR A 73 10.67 2.10 -7.78
C TYR A 73 11.74 1.29 -7.04
N SER A 74 13.00 1.68 -7.17
CA SER A 74 14.15 0.96 -6.60
C SER A 74 14.62 1.51 -5.25
N GLY A 75 14.14 2.71 -4.88
CA GLY A 75 14.55 3.37 -3.64
C GLY A 75 13.84 2.85 -2.39
N ILE A 76 14.22 3.46 -1.26
CA ILE A 76 13.58 3.22 0.04
C ILE A 76 12.54 4.30 0.27
N VAL A 77 11.30 3.90 0.55
CA VAL A 77 10.21 4.84 0.82
C VAL A 77 10.24 5.29 2.27
N ASP A 78 10.18 6.61 2.49
CA ASP A 78 10.00 7.24 3.78
C ASP A 78 8.51 7.37 4.12
N TRP A 79 7.95 6.30 4.70
CA TRP A 79 6.55 6.32 5.11
C TRP A 79 6.28 7.19 6.35
N ALA A 80 7.31 7.53 7.13
CA ALA A 80 7.16 8.50 8.22
C ALA A 80 6.87 9.88 7.62
N LYS A 81 7.60 10.27 6.57
CA LYS A 81 7.34 11.53 5.87
C LYS A 81 5.96 11.57 5.22
N PHE A 82 5.54 10.47 4.57
CA PHE A 82 4.17 10.36 4.07
C PHE A 82 3.13 10.53 5.18
N ARG A 83 3.40 10.00 6.37
CA ARG A 83 2.50 10.12 7.52
C ARG A 83 2.38 11.56 8.00
N GLU A 84 3.50 12.28 8.14
CA GLU A 84 3.51 13.71 8.47
C GLU A 84 2.64 14.51 7.49
N ILE A 85 2.81 14.27 6.18
CA ILE A 85 2.05 14.98 5.14
C ILE A 85 0.57 14.64 5.24
N ALA A 86 0.21 13.37 5.39
CA ALA A 86 -1.17 12.93 5.52
C ALA A 86 -1.87 13.58 6.72
N ASP A 87 -1.21 13.60 7.89
CA ASP A 87 -1.75 14.22 9.10
C ASP A 87 -1.92 15.74 8.93
N SER A 88 -1.01 16.42 8.22
CA SER A 88 -1.07 17.87 8.00
C SER A 88 -2.32 18.34 7.24
N VAL A 89 -2.95 17.44 6.46
CA VAL A 89 -4.17 17.72 5.67
C VAL A 89 -5.37 16.87 6.11
N GLY A 90 -5.24 16.06 7.16
CA GLY A 90 -6.29 15.17 7.65
C GLY A 90 -6.64 14.00 6.71
N ALA A 91 -5.68 13.56 5.91
CA ALA A 91 -5.83 12.42 5.00
C ALA A 91 -5.51 11.08 5.67
N TYR A 92 -6.09 9.99 5.17
CA TYR A 92 -5.60 8.65 5.48
C TYR A 92 -4.31 8.36 4.70
N LEU A 93 -3.37 7.66 5.34
CA LEU A 93 -2.22 7.06 4.68
C LEU A 93 -2.49 5.58 4.42
N LEU A 94 -2.55 5.21 3.14
CA LEU A 94 -2.56 3.84 2.68
C LEU A 94 -1.20 3.48 2.09
N VAL A 95 -0.56 2.42 2.58
CA VAL A 95 0.67 1.90 1.98
C VAL A 95 0.37 0.61 1.24
N ASP A 96 0.72 0.57 -0.05
CA ASP A 96 0.70 -0.66 -0.84
C ASP A 96 2.11 -1.23 -0.93
N MET A 97 2.43 -2.22 -0.08
CA MET A 97 3.75 -2.84 0.00
C MET A 97 3.88 -4.09 -0.88
N ALA A 98 3.00 -4.29 -1.86
CA ALA A 98 2.90 -5.54 -2.61
C ALA A 98 4.22 -6.07 -3.18
N HIS A 99 5.11 -5.20 -3.67
CA HIS A 99 6.39 -5.59 -4.24
C HIS A 99 7.47 -5.88 -3.20
N VAL A 100 7.38 -5.29 -2.01
CA VAL A 100 8.41 -5.40 -0.95
C VAL A 100 7.94 -6.23 0.26
N ALA A 101 6.75 -6.81 0.23
CA ALA A 101 6.14 -7.50 1.38
C ALA A 101 7.02 -8.58 2.01
N GLY A 102 7.73 -9.38 1.19
CA GLY A 102 8.68 -10.37 1.70
C GLY A 102 9.91 -9.75 2.36
N LEU A 103 10.42 -8.66 1.78
CA LEU A 103 11.55 -7.90 2.32
C LEU A 103 11.18 -7.25 3.67
N VAL A 104 9.97 -6.71 3.78
CA VAL A 104 9.40 -6.19 5.03
C VAL A 104 9.30 -7.30 6.07
N ALA A 105 8.74 -8.46 5.71
CA ALA A 105 8.61 -9.60 6.62
C ALA A 105 9.96 -10.12 7.13
N ALA A 106 11.00 -10.09 6.30
CA ALA A 106 12.37 -10.47 6.66
C ALA A 106 13.16 -9.37 7.41
N GLY A 107 12.61 -8.15 7.51
CA GLY A 107 13.27 -7.01 8.15
C GLY A 107 14.45 -6.44 7.37
N VAL A 108 14.44 -6.58 6.05
CA VAL A 108 15.47 -6.03 5.13
C VAL A 108 14.97 -4.85 4.29
N TYR A 109 13.72 -4.43 4.50
CA TYR A 109 13.13 -3.18 4.02
C TYR A 109 12.34 -2.56 5.17
N PRO A 110 12.15 -1.22 5.24
CA PRO A 110 11.39 -0.60 6.33
C PRO A 110 10.00 -1.22 6.53
N ASN A 111 9.44 -1.06 7.73
CA ASN A 111 8.10 -1.53 8.05
C ASN A 111 7.09 -0.38 7.96
N PRO A 112 6.03 -0.46 7.13
CA PRO A 112 5.04 0.62 7.02
C PRO A 112 4.01 0.65 8.14
N LEU A 113 3.82 -0.45 8.89
CA LEU A 113 2.77 -0.58 9.91
C LEU A 113 2.81 0.49 11.01
N PRO A 114 3.99 0.94 11.51
CA PRO A 114 4.05 2.03 12.50
C PRO A 114 3.56 3.39 11.99
N HIS A 115 3.47 3.58 10.67
CA HIS A 115 3.16 4.89 10.06
C HIS A 115 1.79 4.90 9.38
N ALA A 116 1.47 3.86 8.62
CA ALA A 116 0.27 3.81 7.81
C ALA A 116 -1.01 3.59 8.64
N HIS A 117 -2.11 4.20 8.19
CA HIS A 117 -3.43 3.86 8.73
C HIS A 117 -3.89 2.49 8.22
N VAL A 118 -3.58 2.18 6.96
CA VAL A 118 -3.88 0.90 6.31
C VAL A 118 -2.70 0.47 5.46
N VAL A 119 -2.33 -0.81 5.55
CA VAL A 119 -1.33 -1.42 4.67
C VAL A 119 -2.01 -2.49 3.83
N THR A 120 -1.90 -2.40 2.51
CA THR A 120 -2.34 -3.45 1.59
C THR A 120 -1.14 -4.18 1.00
N THR A 121 -1.31 -5.44 0.66
CA THR A 121 -0.26 -6.19 -0.02
C THR A 121 -0.82 -7.38 -0.79
N THR A 122 -0.04 -7.87 -1.76
CA THR A 122 -0.24 -9.17 -2.38
C THR A 122 0.60 -10.24 -1.70
N THR A 123 0.13 -11.48 -1.67
CA THR A 123 0.86 -12.58 -1.02
C THR A 123 1.82 -13.34 -1.93
N HIS A 124 1.84 -13.10 -3.25
CA HIS A 124 2.55 -13.95 -4.23
C HIS A 124 3.86 -13.40 -4.78
N LYS A 125 4.21 -12.14 -4.49
CA LYS A 125 5.44 -11.53 -5.01
C LYS A 125 6.62 -11.93 -4.13
N THR A 126 7.32 -10.97 -3.53
CA THR A 126 8.43 -11.24 -2.62
C THR A 126 8.01 -12.06 -1.40
N LEU A 127 6.72 -12.06 -1.02
CA LEU A 127 6.21 -12.91 0.07
C LEU A 127 6.07 -14.40 -0.31
N ALA A 128 6.29 -14.76 -1.58
CA ALA A 128 6.38 -16.14 -2.08
C ALA A 128 5.18 -17.07 -1.82
N GLY A 129 3.99 -16.52 -1.51
CA GLY A 129 2.76 -17.27 -1.25
C GLY A 129 1.81 -17.39 -2.44
N PRO A 130 0.54 -17.77 -2.21
CA PRO A 130 -0.45 -17.91 -3.28
C PRO A 130 -0.89 -16.54 -3.83
N ARG A 131 -1.51 -16.51 -5.01
CA ARG A 131 -2.16 -15.30 -5.53
C ARG A 131 -3.34 -14.90 -4.66
N SER A 132 -3.13 -13.89 -3.82
CA SER A 132 -4.17 -13.28 -2.99
C SER A 132 -3.69 -11.94 -2.45
N GLY A 133 -4.54 -11.28 -1.65
CA GLY A 133 -4.25 -10.01 -0.98
C GLY A 133 -4.48 -10.04 0.52
N LEU A 134 -3.92 -9.05 1.21
CA LEU A 134 -4.13 -8.74 2.62
C LEU A 134 -4.45 -7.25 2.78
N ILE A 135 -5.27 -6.94 3.78
CA ILE A 135 -5.53 -5.60 4.27
C ILE A 135 -5.18 -5.64 5.75
N LEU A 136 -4.17 -4.89 6.15
CA LEU A 136 -3.62 -4.83 7.50
C LEU A 136 -3.83 -3.42 8.07
N SER A 137 -4.03 -3.33 9.37
CA SER A 137 -4.03 -2.05 10.06
C SER A 137 -3.62 -2.27 11.51
N SER A 138 -2.77 -1.38 12.02
CA SER A 138 -2.27 -1.37 13.39
C SER A 138 -2.53 -0.02 14.08
N CYS A 139 -3.47 0.77 13.57
CA CYS A 139 -3.75 2.12 14.06
C CYS A 139 -4.54 2.16 15.38
N GLY A 140 -5.09 1.03 15.83
CA GLY A 140 -5.87 0.94 17.07
C GLY A 140 -7.30 1.48 16.96
N ASP A 141 -7.81 1.74 15.75
CA ASP A 141 -9.15 2.29 15.52
C ASP A 141 -10.14 1.19 15.09
N GLU A 142 -10.99 0.77 16.03
CA GLU A 142 -12.04 -0.23 15.80
C GLU A 142 -13.04 0.18 14.71
N ALA A 143 -13.29 1.48 14.51
CA ALA A 143 -14.17 1.94 13.45
C ALA A 143 -13.54 1.70 12.07
N ILE A 144 -12.23 1.90 11.95
CA ILE A 144 -11.48 1.54 10.73
C ILE A 144 -11.56 0.02 10.51
N TYR A 145 -11.28 -0.79 11.54
CA TYR A 145 -11.32 -2.25 11.41
C TYR A 145 -12.68 -2.77 10.95
N LYS A 146 -13.77 -2.25 11.53
CA LYS A 146 -15.12 -2.60 11.12
C LYS A 146 -15.38 -2.21 9.66
N LYS A 147 -15.01 -1.00 9.24
CA LYS A 147 -15.16 -0.54 7.85
C LYS A 147 -14.39 -1.42 6.87
N LEU A 148 -13.15 -1.78 7.18
CA LEU A 148 -12.32 -2.65 6.34
C LEU A 148 -12.95 -4.03 6.16
N ASN A 149 -13.39 -4.66 7.26
CA ASN A 149 -14.07 -5.96 7.22
C ASN A 149 -15.37 -5.89 6.40
N SER A 150 -16.24 -4.91 6.69
CA SER A 150 -17.52 -4.73 5.96
C SER A 150 -17.32 -4.44 4.48
N SER A 151 -16.24 -3.72 4.11
CA SER A 151 -15.91 -3.46 2.71
C SER A 151 -15.49 -4.72 1.97
N VAL A 152 -14.88 -5.71 2.63
CA VAL A 152 -14.58 -7.01 2.00
C VAL A 152 -15.86 -7.82 1.87
N PHE A 153 -16.55 -8.09 2.99
CA PHE A 153 -17.84 -8.77 3.03
C PHE A 153 -18.78 -8.05 4.01
N PRO A 154 -20.01 -7.71 3.62
CA PRO A 154 -20.67 -8.06 2.35
C PRO A 154 -20.38 -7.10 1.18
N GLY A 155 -19.44 -6.16 1.32
CA GLY A 155 -19.26 -5.07 0.36
C GLY A 155 -18.85 -5.48 -1.07
N ASN A 156 -17.73 -6.20 -1.22
CA ASN A 156 -17.14 -6.47 -2.54
C ASN A 156 -17.07 -7.96 -2.90
N GLN A 157 -17.01 -8.83 -1.91
CA GLN A 157 -16.83 -10.26 -2.08
C GLN A 157 -17.95 -11.03 -1.37
N GLY A 158 -18.16 -12.27 -1.80
CA GLY A 158 -19.08 -13.23 -1.17
C GLY A 158 -18.34 -14.26 -0.32
N GLY A 159 -18.50 -15.54 -0.65
CA GLY A 159 -17.85 -16.64 0.06
C GLY A 159 -16.30 -16.60 -0.07
N PRO A 160 -15.56 -16.82 1.04
CA PRO A 160 -14.10 -16.81 1.01
C PRO A 160 -13.52 -18.04 0.30
N LEU A 161 -12.36 -17.86 -0.34
CA LEU A 161 -11.59 -18.96 -0.93
C LEU A 161 -10.74 -19.65 0.15
N CYS A 162 -11.35 -20.55 0.94
CA CYS A 162 -10.69 -21.20 2.08
C CYS A 162 -9.40 -21.96 1.71
N HIS A 163 -9.32 -22.54 0.52
CA HIS A 163 -8.11 -23.19 0.01
C HIS A 163 -6.95 -22.19 -0.17
N VAL A 164 -7.24 -20.96 -0.59
CA VAL A 164 -6.23 -19.88 -0.69
C VAL A 164 -5.84 -19.38 0.70
N ILE A 165 -6.79 -19.31 1.65
CA ILE A 165 -6.50 -18.95 3.04
C ILE A 165 -5.55 -19.99 3.67
N ALA A 166 -5.78 -21.28 3.45
CA ALA A 166 -4.88 -22.33 3.90
C ALA A 166 -3.47 -22.19 3.29
N ALA A 167 -3.37 -21.93 1.99
CA ALA A 167 -2.08 -21.71 1.31
C ALA A 167 -1.35 -20.46 1.84
N LYS A 168 -2.07 -19.38 2.22
CA LYS A 168 -1.46 -18.22 2.89
C LYS A 168 -0.85 -18.60 4.23
N ALA A 169 -1.54 -19.40 5.03
CA ALA A 169 -1.03 -19.83 6.33
C ALA A 169 0.29 -20.60 6.21
N VAL A 170 0.41 -21.46 5.19
CA VAL A 170 1.67 -22.15 4.85
C VAL A 170 2.76 -21.13 4.48
N ALA A 171 2.48 -20.22 3.55
CA ALA A 171 3.44 -19.19 3.15
C ALA A 171 3.91 -18.29 4.31
N PHE A 172 3.02 -17.93 5.24
CA PHE A 172 3.41 -17.16 6.43
C PHE A 172 4.28 -17.97 7.38
N LYS A 173 4.00 -19.26 7.54
CA LYS A 173 4.87 -20.16 8.32
C LYS A 173 6.27 -20.22 7.72
N GLU A 174 6.37 -20.34 6.40
CA GLU A 174 7.64 -20.31 5.67
C GLU A 174 8.36 -18.97 5.82
N ALA A 175 7.63 -17.84 5.71
CA ALA A 175 8.18 -16.51 5.87
C ALA A 175 8.73 -16.21 7.29
N LEU A 176 8.24 -16.94 8.30
CA LEU A 176 8.75 -16.87 9.68
C LEU A 176 10.02 -17.71 9.91
N GLN A 177 10.42 -18.55 8.94
CA GLN A 177 11.62 -19.37 9.09
C GLN A 177 12.91 -18.56 8.83
N PRO A 178 14.03 -18.87 9.51
CA PRO A 178 15.31 -18.20 9.30
C PRO A 178 15.80 -18.23 7.84
N GLU A 179 15.52 -19.31 7.12
CA GLU A 179 15.90 -19.51 5.72
C GLU A 179 15.22 -18.48 4.81
N PHE A 180 14.01 -18.04 5.13
CA PHE A 180 13.33 -16.99 4.37
C PHE A 180 14.04 -15.64 4.53
N LYS A 181 14.55 -15.32 5.73
CA LYS A 181 15.34 -14.11 5.94
C LYS A 181 16.64 -14.16 5.13
N ALA A 182 17.34 -15.30 5.13
CA ALA A 182 18.53 -15.49 4.31
C ALA A 182 18.23 -15.34 2.81
N TYR A 183 17.12 -15.92 2.35
CA TYR A 183 16.63 -15.74 0.97
C TYR A 183 16.42 -14.27 0.62
N GLN A 184 15.75 -13.50 1.47
CA GLN A 184 15.50 -12.08 1.19
C GLN A 184 16.77 -11.21 1.24
N GLN A 185 17.73 -11.53 2.09
CA GLN A 185 19.04 -10.87 2.07
C GLN A 185 19.75 -11.10 0.73
N GLN A 186 19.63 -12.30 0.16
CA GLN A 186 20.18 -12.62 -1.15
C GLN A 186 19.45 -11.92 -2.31
N VAL A 187 18.16 -11.60 -2.16
CA VAL A 187 17.38 -10.85 -3.16
C VAL A 187 17.83 -9.38 -3.24
N VAL A 188 18.27 -8.79 -2.11
CA VAL A 188 18.73 -7.39 -2.04
C VAL A 188 20.19 -7.23 -2.45
N ALA A 189 21.02 -8.26 -2.22
CA ALA A 189 22.47 -8.25 -2.48
C ALA A 189 22.82 -8.17 -3.97
#